data_AF-A0A821WKM7-F1
#
_entry.id   AF-A0A821WKM7-F1
#
_cell.length_a   1.000
_cell.length_b   1.000
_cell.length_c   1.000
_cell.angle_alpha   90.00
_cell.angle_beta   90.00
_cell.angle_gamma   90.00
#
_symmetry.space_group_name_H-M   'P 1'
#
loop_
_entity.id
_entity.type
_entity.pdbx_description
1 polymer ?
#
loop_
_entity_poly.entity_id
_entity_poly.type
_entity_poly.pdbx_seq_one_letter_code
_entity_poly.pdbx_strand_id
1 'polypeptide(L)'
;YYWAGNEHNLFSVWQFHYANRSDLTQLHARWLLDNVYTVKRDGIPGNDDYGTMSTWYIFTSLGFYPLSGSSTYLIGSPAFD
;
A
#
# COMPACT_ATOMS: atom_id res chain seq x y z
N TYR A 1 -7.07 9.89 10.67
CA TYR A 1 -6.18 10.56 9.68
C TYR A 1 -5.23 9.52 9.14
N TYR A 2 -4.95 9.53 7.84
CA TYR A 2 -4.04 8.60 7.17
C TYR A 2 -2.98 9.40 6.42
N TRP A 3 -1.70 9.05 6.59
CA TRP A 3 -0.59 9.69 5.90
C TRP A 3 0.30 8.65 5.21
N ALA A 4 0.25 8.63 3.88
CA ALA A 4 0.96 7.64 3.06
C ALA A 4 2.49 7.76 3.10
N GLY A 5 3.04 8.92 3.49
CA GLY A 5 4.47 9.19 3.51
C GLY A 5 5.18 8.80 4.80
N ASN A 6 4.54 7.99 5.65
CA ASN A 6 5.11 7.56 6.93
C ASN A 6 4.75 6.09 7.21
N GLU A 7 5.75 5.32 7.64
CA GLU A 7 5.75 3.88 7.85
C GLU A 7 4.61 3.42 8.76
N HIS A 8 4.30 4.22 9.79
CA HIS A 8 3.28 3.92 10.78
C HIS A 8 1.87 3.73 10.18
N ASN A 9 1.63 4.25 8.97
CA ASN A 9 0.32 4.16 8.32
C ASN A 9 0.28 3.16 7.17
N LEU A 10 1.42 2.67 6.68
CA LEU A 10 1.45 1.77 5.52
C LEU A 10 0.63 0.48 5.71
N PHE A 11 0.52 -0.01 6.95
CA PHE A 11 -0.30 -1.19 7.26
C PHE A 11 -1.79 -0.87 7.45
N SER A 12 -2.18 0.36 7.74
CA SER A 12 -3.56 0.72 8.10
C SER A 12 -4.59 0.38 7.01
N VAL A 13 -4.20 0.51 5.73
CA VAL A 13 -5.06 0.13 4.58
C VAL A 13 -5.36 -1.36 4.56
N TRP A 14 -4.42 -2.19 5.01
CA TRP A 14 -4.56 -3.64 5.02
C TRP A 14 -5.35 -4.17 6.22
N GLN A 15 -5.57 -3.32 7.24
CA GLN A 15 -6.31 -3.71 8.44
C GLN A 15 -7.78 -4.04 8.17
N PHE A 16 -8.36 -3.56 7.06
CA PHE A 16 -9.73 -3.89 6.69
C PHE A 16 -9.95 -5.39 6.43
N HIS A 17 -8.89 -6.17 6.16
CA HIS A 17 -8.98 -7.64 6.15
C HIS A 17 -9.48 -8.19 7.49
N TYR A 18 -9.02 -7.64 8.60
CA TYR A 18 -9.41 -8.06 9.95
C TYR A 18 -10.78 -7.53 10.38
N ALA A 19 -11.35 -6.59 9.62
CA ALA A 19 -12.71 -6.10 9.79
C ALA A 19 -13.72 -6.79 8.86
N ASN A 20 -13.33 -7.84 8.14
CA ASN A 20 -14.13 -8.51 7.12
C ASN A 20 -14.63 -7.53 6.02
N ARG A 21 -13.79 -6.54 5.68
CA ARG A 21 -14.08 -5.48 4.71
C ARG A 21 -12.92 -5.31 3.72
N SER A 22 -12.40 -6.43 3.20
CA SER A 22 -11.28 -6.41 2.24
C SER A 22 -11.59 -5.61 0.95
N ASP A 23 -12.87 -5.38 0.64
CA ASP A 23 -13.31 -4.44 -0.39
C ASP A 23 -12.76 -3.03 -0.16
N LEU A 24 -12.67 -2.58 1.10
CA LEU A 24 -12.08 -1.29 1.46
C LEU A 24 -10.55 -1.30 1.35
N THR A 25 -9.88 -2.43 1.64
CA THR A 25 -8.45 -2.58 1.32
C THR A 25 -8.22 -2.33 -0.16
N GLN A 26 -8.99 -3.01 -1.03
CA GLN A 26 -8.85 -2.92 -2.49
C GLN A 26 -9.12 -1.50 -2.98
N LEU A 27 -10.20 -0.87 -2.50
CA LEU A 27 -10.56 0.51 -2.84
C LEU A 27 -9.45 1.50 -2.48
N HIS A 28 -8.98 1.48 -1.24
CA HIS A 28 -8.02 2.46 -0.75
C HIS A 28 -6.60 2.19 -1.27
N ALA A 29 -6.19 0.93 -1.40
CA ALA A 29 -4.89 0.58 -2.00
C ALA A 29 -4.78 1.10 -3.43
N ARG A 30 -5.80 0.88 -4.28
CA ARG A 30 -5.84 1.40 -5.65
C ARG A 30 -5.86 2.93 -5.67
N TRP A 31 -6.69 3.55 -4.84
CA TRP A 31 -6.73 5.01 -4.74
C TRP A 31 -5.36 5.60 -4.38
N LEU A 32 -4.61 4.99 -3.46
CA LEU A 32 -3.28 5.44 -3.09
C LEU A 32 -2.29 5.31 -4.25
N LEU A 33 -2.27 4.18 -4.95
CA LEU A 33 -1.40 4.02 -6.12
C LEU A 33 -1.67 5.11 -7.18
N ASP A 34 -2.94 5.43 -7.41
CA ASP A 34 -3.36 6.35 -8.48
C ASP A 34 -3.20 7.84 -8.11
N ASN A 35 -3.28 8.19 -6.82
CA ASN A 35 -3.37 9.59 -6.38
C ASN A 35 -2.18 10.07 -5.56
N VAL A 36 -1.39 9.15 -5.00
CA VAL A 36 -0.30 9.49 -4.07
C VAL A 36 1.08 9.31 -4.72
N TYR A 37 1.20 8.33 -5.62
CA TYR A 37 2.45 8.08 -6.34
C TYR A 37 2.40 8.67 -7.74
N THR A 38 3.52 9.26 -8.20
CA THR A 38 3.64 9.78 -9.56
C THR A 38 5.04 9.54 -10.13
N VAL A 39 5.19 9.75 -11.44
CA VAL A 39 6.50 9.67 -12.12
C VAL A 39 7.28 11.00 -12.10
N LYS A 40 6.80 12.00 -11.34
CA LYS A 40 7.46 13.30 -11.20
C LYS A 40 8.61 13.21 -10.19
N ARG A 41 9.44 14.25 -10.15
CA ARG A 41 10.60 14.34 -9.25
C ARG A 41 10.24 14.19 -7.76
N ASP A 42 9.03 14.61 -7.38
CA ASP A 42 8.43 14.56 -6.04
C ASP A 42 7.35 13.47 -5.93
N GLY A 43 7.46 12.41 -6.75
CA GLY A 43 6.41 11.41 -6.91
C GLY A 43 6.25 10.37 -5.79
N ILE A 44 7.01 10.48 -4.70
CA ILE A 44 6.87 9.63 -3.51
C ILE A 44 6.30 10.50 -2.37
N PRO A 45 5.31 10.03 -1.60
CA PRO A 45 4.58 10.84 -0.62
C PRO A 45 5.36 11.33 0.61
N GLY A 46 6.61 10.89 0.76
CA GLY A 46 7.48 11.14 1.89
C GLY A 46 8.91 10.71 1.58
N ASN A 47 9.72 10.52 2.61
CA ASN A 47 11.01 9.86 2.43
C ASN A 47 10.76 8.43 1.94
N ASP A 48 11.57 7.96 0.99
CA ASP A 48 11.47 6.57 0.55
C ASP A 48 11.94 5.59 1.63
N ASP A 49 12.70 6.08 2.62
CA ASP A 49 13.22 5.34 3.78
C ASP A 49 13.84 4.00 3.38
N TYR A 50 14.88 4.12 2.54
CA TYR A 50 15.69 3.03 2.02
C TYR A 50 14.87 1.97 1.26
N GLY A 51 13.92 2.41 0.43
CA GLY A 51 13.09 1.54 -0.39
C GLY A 51 11.78 1.10 0.26
N THR A 52 11.43 1.61 1.44
CA THR A 52 10.20 1.27 2.14
C THR A 52 8.96 1.68 1.33
N MET A 53 8.89 2.94 0.88
CA MET A 53 7.76 3.43 0.08
C MET A 53 7.71 2.76 -1.29
N SER A 54 8.86 2.65 -1.95
CA SER A 54 8.99 1.96 -3.24
C SER A 54 8.55 0.50 -3.17
N THR A 55 8.93 -0.22 -2.11
CA THR A 55 8.54 -1.61 -1.90
C THR A 55 7.04 -1.73 -1.63
N TRP A 56 6.47 -0.81 -0.85
CA TRP A 56 5.02 -0.75 -0.63
C TRP A 56 4.27 -0.55 -1.95
N TYR A 57 4.74 0.36 -2.81
CA TYR A 57 4.17 0.59 -4.14
C TYR A 57 4.20 -0.69 -5.00
N ILE A 58 5.34 -1.39 -5.04
CA ILE A 58 5.51 -2.61 -5.84
C ILE A 58 4.55 -3.71 -5.37
N PHE A 59 4.56 -4.06 -4.08
CA PHE A 59 3.68 -5.12 -3.54
C PHE A 59 2.20 -4.79 -3.76
N THR A 60 1.82 -3.56 -3.46
CA THR A 60 0.44 -3.10 -3.66
C THR A 60 0.04 -3.15 -5.14
N SER A 61 0.95 -2.79 -6.05
CA SER A 61 0.72 -2.88 -7.51
C SER A 61 0.58 -4.32 -7.99
N LEU A 62 1.28 -5.28 -7.38
CA LEU A 62 1.10 -6.71 -7.62
C LEU A 62 -0.19 -7.26 -7.00
N GLY A 63 -0.88 -6.47 -6.17
CA GLY A 63 -2.16 -6.84 -5.58
C GLY A 63 -2.05 -7.64 -4.29
N PHE A 64 -0.93 -7.59 -3.56
CA PHE A 64 -0.81 -8.25 -2.26
C PHE A 64 0.21 -7.58 -1.34
N TYR A 65 0.14 -7.83 -0.03
CA TYR A 65 1.04 -7.24 0.96
C TYR A 65 1.58 -8.26 1.96
N PRO A 66 2.90 -8.30 2.24
CA PRO A 66 3.49 -9.25 3.18
C PRO A 66 3.17 -8.87 4.64
N LEU A 67 2.65 -9.82 5.41
CA LEU A 67 2.50 -9.65 6.85
C LEU A 67 3.81 -10.03 7.56
N SER A 68 4.48 -9.01 8.11
CA SER A 68 5.77 -9.16 8.78
C SER A 68 5.77 -10.25 9.85
N GLY A 69 6.85 -11.04 9.90
CA GLY A 69 7.00 -12.16 10.84
C GLY A 69 6.18 -13.41 10.48
N SER A 70 5.56 -13.46 9.29
CA SER A 70 4.78 -14.61 8.83
C SER A 70 5.00 -14.91 7.34
N SER A 71 4.48 -16.04 6.87
CA SER A 71 4.39 -16.39 5.43
C SER A 71 3.09 -15.94 4.79
N THR A 72 2.28 -15.13 5.50
CA THR A 72 0.95 -14.70 5.06
C THR A 72 1.06 -13.44 4.20
N TYR A 73 0.30 -13.43 3.11
CA TYR A 73 0.09 -12.26 2.28
C TYR A 73 -1.38 -11.85 2.30
N LEU A 74 -1.63 -10.56 2.46
CA LEU A 74 -2.97 -9.98 2.42
C LEU A 74 -3.29 -9.60 0.97
N ILE A 75 -4.47 -10.00 0.48
CA ILE A 75 -4.87 -9.83 -0.92
C ILE A 75 -5.52 -8.47 -1.15
N GLY A 76 -4.92 -7.68 -2.03
CA GLY A 76 -5.43 -6.41 -2.52
C GLY A 76 -6.04 -6.52 -3.91
N SER A 77 -5.81 -5.50 -4.73
CA SER A 77 -6.25 -5.44 -6.12
C SER A 77 -5.04 -5.09 -6.99
N PRO A 78 -4.64 -5.94 -7.96
CA PRO A 78 -3.49 -5.67 -8.82
C PRO A 78 -3.72 -4.41 -9.66
N ALA A 79 -2.65 -3.70 -10.01
CA ALA A 79 -2.69 -2.43 -10.72
C ALA A 79 -2.76 -2.57 -12.26
N PHE A 80 -2.41 -3.74 -12.79
CA PHE A 80 -2.18 -4.00 -14.23
C PHE A 80 -3.12 -5.10 -14.77
N ASP A 81 -3.33 -5.10 -16.09
CA ASP A 81 -4.15 -6.07 -16.83
C ASP A 81 -3.37 -7.32 -17.28
#